data_AF-A0A7J8C391-F1
#
_entry.id   AF-A0A7J8C391-F1
#
_cell.length_a   1.000
_cell.length_b   1.000
_cell.length_c   1.000
_cell.angle_alpha   90.00
_cell.angle_beta   90.00
_cell.angle_gamma   90.00
#
_symmetry.space_group_name_H-M   'P 1'
#
loop_
_entity.id
_entity.type
_entity.pdbx_description
1 polymer ?
#
loop_
_entity_poly.entity_id
_entity_poly.type
_entity_poly.pdbx_seq_one_letter_code
_entity_poly.pdbx_strand_id
1 'polypeptide(L)'
;MGPKWIQFLTWYKNGPWSLRPRRAAATAGTLSSRRRGKLVTPGSLLSRQLPPFLDGFFRSSEPVVVRLMGTVSDTLHRLGAHGLGAQSLSIAINSRSFFEDERDGIRAAAVALFGDLVAAMAGREPRSLRTQVQQSLVPLLLHLEDRCPAVATQAKFTYYRCAELLGWQLRHTLFCSLAWARGLSARHFLWACLTSCSQEELGIHFAQALSCLHSCQRRIKTRAALFIGYTLCYHPRAASQAVNDSDKMLLLRAFEDLKKGPEPGIREFATRQLSLLQEVAADRSGLQPSSLTGQTPSAPPVATAWSAPPRPHRARWHNIFPFERKI
;
A
#
# COMPACT_ATOMS: atom_id res chain seq x y z
N MET A 1 -32.34 10.77 1.72
CA MET A 1 -31.10 10.08 2.18
C MET A 1 -31.10 8.67 1.60
N GLY A 2 -30.19 8.36 0.68
CA GLY A 2 -30.32 7.18 -0.19
C GLY A 2 -29.74 5.85 0.36
N PRO A 3 -29.96 4.73 -0.36
CA PRO A 3 -29.55 3.37 0.02
C PRO A 3 -28.05 3.19 0.32
N LYS A 4 -27.20 4.06 -0.26
CA LYS A 4 -25.74 4.05 -0.09
C LYS A 4 -25.28 4.40 1.34
N TRP A 5 -26.06 5.19 2.09
CA TRP A 5 -25.76 5.52 3.50
C TRP A 5 -26.03 4.35 4.45
N ILE A 6 -27.03 3.52 4.15
CA ILE A 6 -27.29 2.29 4.90
C ILE A 6 -26.14 1.32 4.64
N GLN A 7 -25.71 1.13 3.39
CA GLN A 7 -24.53 0.32 3.06
C GLN A 7 -23.24 0.84 3.71
N PHE A 8 -23.04 2.15 3.82
CA PHE A 8 -21.95 2.78 4.58
C PHE A 8 -21.99 2.42 6.07
N LEU A 9 -23.15 2.50 6.72
CA LEU A 9 -23.32 2.11 8.12
C LEU A 9 -23.20 0.60 8.30
N THR A 10 -23.64 -0.23 7.34
CA THR A 10 -23.45 -1.68 7.37
C THR A 10 -21.97 -2.04 7.18
N TRP A 11 -21.22 -1.37 6.30
CA TRP A 11 -19.78 -1.54 6.09
C TRP A 11 -18.96 -1.08 7.31
N TYR A 12 -19.36 0.03 7.93
CA TYR A 12 -18.71 0.58 9.13
C TYR A 12 -19.09 -0.18 10.42
N LYS A 13 -20.36 -0.57 10.60
CA LYS A 13 -20.85 -1.29 11.80
C LYS A 13 -20.66 -2.81 11.72
N ASN A 14 -20.72 -3.42 10.53
CA ASN A 14 -20.59 -4.88 10.37
C ASN A 14 -19.25 -5.29 9.78
N GLY A 15 -18.32 -4.36 9.55
CA GLY A 15 -16.91 -4.71 9.43
C GLY A 15 -16.40 -5.32 10.75
N PRO A 16 -15.25 -6.01 10.76
CA PRO A 16 -14.74 -6.79 11.91
C PRO A 16 -14.49 -6.00 13.22
N TRP A 17 -14.84 -4.72 13.28
CA TRP A 17 -14.60 -3.76 14.36
C TRP A 17 -15.74 -3.63 15.36
N SER A 18 -16.93 -4.23 15.15
CA SER A 18 -18.02 -4.20 16.14
C SER A 18 -17.78 -5.15 17.31
N LEU A 19 -16.65 -4.98 17.98
CA LEU A 19 -16.40 -5.49 19.32
C LEU A 19 -17.25 -4.69 20.31
N ARG A 20 -18.56 -4.97 20.38
CA ARG A 20 -19.22 -4.89 21.69
C ARG A 20 -18.75 -6.10 22.49
N PRO A 21 -18.13 -5.93 23.66
CA PRO A 21 -17.86 -7.06 24.52
C PRO A 21 -19.19 -7.70 24.90
N ARG A 22 -19.44 -8.94 24.46
CA ARG A 22 -20.44 -9.79 25.12
C ARG A 22 -19.93 -9.95 26.55
N ARG A 23 -20.55 -9.24 27.50
CA ARG A 23 -20.39 -9.49 28.94
C ARG A 23 -20.73 -10.96 29.18
N ALA A 24 -19.71 -11.82 29.29
CA ALA A 24 -19.87 -13.10 29.95
C ALA A 24 -19.97 -12.78 31.45
N ALA A 25 -21.11 -13.11 32.05
CA ALA A 25 -21.35 -12.97 33.47
C ALA A 25 -20.27 -13.72 34.25
N ALA A 26 -19.51 -12.98 35.06
CA ALA A 26 -18.58 -13.55 36.01
C ALA A 26 -19.39 -14.25 37.12
N THR A 27 -19.23 -15.56 37.26
CA THR A 27 -19.47 -16.24 38.53
C THR A 27 -18.11 -16.52 39.15
N ALA A 28 -17.76 -15.68 40.14
CA ALA A 28 -16.57 -15.84 40.95
C ALA A 28 -16.78 -16.98 41.94
N GLY A 29 -16.17 -18.14 41.67
CA GLY A 29 -15.97 -19.21 42.63
C GLY A 29 -14.53 -19.18 43.13
N THR A 30 -14.32 -18.59 44.30
CA THR A 30 -13.02 -18.54 44.98
C THR A 30 -12.70 -19.91 45.57
N LEU A 31 -11.70 -20.63 45.05
CA LEU A 31 -10.98 -21.63 45.84
C LEU A 31 -9.48 -21.48 45.64
N SER A 32 -8.85 -20.94 46.67
CA SER A 32 -7.40 -20.86 46.85
C SER A 32 -6.84 -22.27 47.02
N SER A 33 -5.93 -22.67 46.14
CA SER A 33 -4.89 -23.63 46.51
C SER A 33 -3.56 -23.29 45.83
N ARG A 34 -2.55 -23.10 46.68
CA ARG A 34 -1.22 -22.59 46.40
C ARG A 34 -0.37 -23.71 45.79
N ARG A 35 -0.06 -23.65 44.50
CA ARG A 35 1.13 -24.28 43.91
C ARG A 35 1.86 -23.26 43.05
N ARG A 36 3.16 -23.07 43.32
CA ARG A 36 4.10 -22.31 42.47
C ARG A 36 4.28 -23.06 41.16
N GLY A 37 3.39 -22.82 40.21
CA GLY A 37 3.64 -22.96 38.78
C GLY A 37 3.31 -21.61 38.16
N LYS A 38 4.12 -21.13 37.20
CA LYS A 38 3.74 -19.95 36.39
C LYS A 38 2.31 -20.17 35.89
N LEU A 39 1.36 -19.35 36.33
CA LEU A 39 -0.01 -19.36 35.80
C LEU A 39 0.07 -19.11 34.31
N VAL A 40 -0.04 -20.19 33.54
CA VAL A 40 -0.11 -20.14 32.09
C VAL A 40 -1.47 -19.53 31.76
N THR A 41 -1.47 -18.26 31.35
CA THR A 41 -2.71 -17.61 30.95
C THR A 41 -3.18 -18.19 29.62
N PRO A 42 -4.50 -18.30 29.37
CA PRO A 42 -5.02 -18.78 28.08
C PRO A 42 -4.42 -18.06 26.86
N GLY A 43 -4.12 -16.76 27.01
CA GLY A 43 -3.46 -15.99 25.96
C GLY A 43 -2.02 -16.43 25.64
N SER A 44 -1.27 -16.91 26.63
CA SER A 44 0.08 -17.44 26.44
C SER A 44 0.10 -18.81 25.74
N LEU A 45 -0.97 -19.60 25.86
CA LEU A 45 -1.13 -20.87 25.15
C LEU A 45 -1.47 -20.65 23.69
N LEU A 46 -2.42 -19.76 23.39
CA LEU A 46 -2.80 -19.40 22.02
C LEU A 46 -1.62 -18.80 21.25
N SER A 47 -0.85 -17.92 21.91
CA SER A 47 0.39 -17.37 21.33
C SER A 47 1.41 -18.47 21.00
N ARG A 48 1.55 -19.51 21.83
CA ARG A 48 2.47 -20.64 21.56
C ARG A 48 2.07 -21.53 20.38
N GLN A 49 0.81 -21.48 19.93
CA GLN A 49 0.32 -22.28 18.79
C GLN A 49 0.53 -21.60 17.43
N LEU A 50 0.89 -20.31 17.42
CA LEU A 50 1.08 -19.53 16.20
C LEU A 50 2.24 -20.04 15.32
N PRO A 51 3.44 -20.40 15.83
CA PRO A 51 4.53 -20.83 14.96
C PRO A 51 4.20 -22.06 14.10
N PRO A 52 3.62 -23.16 14.64
CA PRO A 52 3.18 -24.29 13.81
C PRO A 52 2.16 -23.93 12.72
N PHE A 53 1.29 -22.94 12.97
CA PHE A 53 0.34 -22.48 11.96
C PHE A 53 1.02 -21.71 10.83
N LEU A 54 2.02 -20.87 11.15
CA LEU A 54 2.80 -20.14 10.16
C LEU A 54 3.61 -21.08 9.28
N ASP A 55 4.22 -22.13 9.85
CA ASP A 55 4.91 -23.17 9.08
C ASP A 55 3.96 -23.86 8.09
N GLY A 56 2.69 -24.00 8.48
CA GLY A 56 1.64 -24.58 7.64
C GLY A 56 1.22 -23.73 6.43
N PHE A 57 1.59 -22.44 6.35
CA PHE A 57 1.22 -21.56 5.22
C PHE A 57 1.86 -22.01 3.90
N PHE A 58 3.00 -22.69 3.95
CA PHE A 58 3.75 -23.11 2.77
C PHE A 58 3.34 -24.50 2.26
N ARG A 59 2.18 -25.01 2.71
CA ARG A 59 1.62 -26.26 2.20
C ARG A 59 0.98 -26.05 0.81
N SER A 60 0.96 -27.10 0.00
CA SER A 60 0.45 -27.03 -1.38
C SER A 60 -1.07 -26.84 -1.47
N SER A 61 -1.83 -27.28 -0.46
CA SER A 61 -3.29 -27.27 -0.48
C SER A 61 -3.85 -25.90 -0.08
N GLU A 62 -4.46 -25.19 -1.05
CA GLU A 62 -5.08 -23.88 -0.82
C GLU A 62 -6.13 -23.87 0.32
N PRO A 63 -7.10 -24.81 0.38
CA PRO A 63 -8.07 -24.83 1.46
C PRO A 63 -7.46 -24.97 2.85
N VAL A 64 -6.31 -25.66 2.96
CA VAL A 64 -5.57 -25.81 4.22
C VAL A 64 -4.91 -24.49 4.59
N VAL A 65 -4.20 -23.86 3.65
CA VAL A 65 -3.51 -22.57 3.89
C VAL A 65 -4.50 -21.48 4.27
N VAL A 66 -5.62 -21.36 3.54
CA VAL A 66 -6.67 -20.38 3.83
C VAL A 66 -7.26 -20.60 5.23
N ARG A 67 -7.52 -21.85 5.62
CA ARG A 67 -8.02 -22.18 6.96
C ARG A 67 -7.03 -21.83 8.06
N LEU A 68 -5.73 -22.07 7.83
CA LEU A 68 -4.67 -21.73 8.77
C LEU A 68 -4.58 -20.20 8.96
N MET A 69 -4.59 -19.43 7.87
CA MET A 69 -4.62 -17.96 7.95
C MET A 69 -5.86 -17.45 8.68
N GLY A 70 -7.02 -18.07 8.46
CA GLY A 70 -8.25 -17.78 9.21
C GLY A 70 -8.11 -18.09 10.71
N THR A 71 -7.50 -19.23 11.07
CA THR A 71 -7.27 -19.62 12.47
C THR A 71 -6.33 -18.65 13.18
N VAL A 72 -5.28 -18.20 12.49
CA VAL A 72 -4.38 -17.16 13.01
C VAL A 72 -5.15 -15.85 13.20
N SER A 73 -5.99 -15.45 12.24
CA SER A 73 -6.84 -14.25 12.33
C SER A 73 -7.78 -14.30 13.54
N ASP A 74 -8.48 -15.41 13.74
CA ASP A 74 -9.34 -15.63 14.92
C ASP A 74 -8.55 -15.53 16.23
N THR A 75 -7.31 -16.01 16.23
CA THR A 75 -6.40 -15.91 17.38
C THR A 75 -6.01 -14.46 17.65
N LEU A 76 -5.72 -13.67 16.61
CA LEU A 76 -5.44 -12.24 16.72
C LEU A 76 -6.63 -11.48 17.33
N HIS A 77 -7.85 -11.77 16.88
CA HIS A 77 -9.07 -11.15 17.41
C HIS A 77 -9.31 -11.47 18.89
N ARG A 78 -8.92 -12.66 19.35
CA ARG A 78 -9.06 -13.09 20.76
C ARG A 78 -7.98 -12.53 21.67
N LEU A 79 -6.74 -12.43 21.18
CA LEU A 79 -5.60 -11.96 21.96
C LEU A 79 -5.51 -10.43 22.02
N GLY A 80 -5.96 -9.75 20.96
CA GLY A 80 -5.63 -8.35 20.74
C GLY A 80 -4.12 -8.13 20.78
N ALA A 81 -3.67 -6.92 21.14
CA ALA A 81 -2.25 -6.61 21.26
C ALA A 81 -1.52 -7.38 22.38
N HIS A 82 -2.25 -8.01 23.31
CA HIS A 82 -1.68 -8.66 24.48
C HIS A 82 -1.14 -10.06 24.13
N GLY A 83 0.19 -10.17 24.02
CA GLY A 83 0.87 -11.45 23.79
C GLY A 83 1.27 -11.75 22.35
N LEU A 84 1.07 -10.79 21.42
CA LEU A 84 1.52 -10.90 20.03
C LEU A 84 2.98 -10.46 19.83
N GLY A 85 3.54 -9.68 20.76
CA GLY A 85 4.96 -9.31 20.90
C GLY A 85 5.86 -9.61 19.70
N ALA A 86 6.83 -10.51 19.87
CA ALA A 86 7.79 -10.90 18.84
C ALA A 86 7.17 -11.62 17.63
N GLN A 87 5.96 -12.18 17.78
CA GLN A 87 5.30 -12.94 16.73
C GLN A 87 4.61 -12.07 15.69
N SER A 88 4.22 -10.85 16.06
CA SER A 88 3.62 -9.87 15.16
C SER A 88 4.46 -9.66 13.89
N LEU A 89 5.79 -9.57 14.04
CA LEU A 89 6.70 -9.44 12.92
C LEU A 89 6.68 -10.67 12.01
N SER A 90 6.71 -11.88 12.58
CA SER A 90 6.65 -13.12 11.82
C SER A 90 5.33 -13.24 11.05
N ILE A 91 4.20 -12.92 11.67
CA ILE A 91 2.89 -12.93 11.01
C ILE A 91 2.86 -11.90 9.87
N ALA A 92 3.40 -10.71 10.07
CA ALA A 92 3.45 -9.67 9.04
C ALA A 92 4.28 -10.11 7.82
N ILE A 93 5.48 -10.66 8.05
CA ILE A 93 6.37 -11.13 6.98
C ILE A 93 5.72 -12.29 6.21
N ASN A 94 5.21 -13.29 6.93
CA ASN A 94 4.60 -14.48 6.32
C ASN A 94 3.30 -14.15 5.59
N SER A 95 2.43 -13.29 6.12
CA SER A 95 1.22 -12.89 5.38
C SER A 95 1.56 -12.07 4.13
N ARG A 96 2.51 -11.13 4.22
CA ARG A 96 2.93 -10.30 3.09
C ARG A 96 3.52 -11.11 1.93
N SER A 97 4.23 -12.21 2.19
CA SER A 97 4.81 -13.04 1.13
C SER A 97 3.76 -13.69 0.22
N PHE A 98 2.50 -13.78 0.66
CA PHE A 98 1.40 -14.34 -0.13
C PHE A 98 0.54 -13.27 -0.83
N PHE A 99 0.91 -11.99 -0.77
CA PHE A 99 0.14 -10.94 -1.46
C PHE A 99 0.13 -11.13 -2.98
N GLU A 100 1.18 -11.71 -3.56
CA GLU A 100 1.25 -12.00 -5.00
C GLU A 100 1.04 -13.48 -5.34
N ASP A 101 0.51 -14.31 -4.42
CA ASP A 101 0.20 -15.73 -4.70
C ASP A 101 -0.74 -15.85 -5.91
N GLU A 102 -0.56 -16.86 -6.75
CA GLU A 102 -1.40 -17.03 -7.95
C GLU A 102 -2.85 -17.38 -7.59
N ARG A 103 -3.08 -17.96 -6.42
CA ARG A 103 -4.38 -18.43 -5.95
C ARG A 103 -5.10 -17.32 -5.21
N ASP A 104 -6.24 -16.91 -5.76
CA ASP A 104 -7.02 -15.77 -5.28
C ASP A 104 -7.48 -15.94 -3.81
N GLY A 105 -7.80 -17.17 -3.38
CA GLY A 105 -8.23 -17.46 -2.02
C GLY A 105 -7.10 -17.23 -1.00
N ILE A 106 -5.87 -17.65 -1.34
CA ILE A 106 -4.69 -17.40 -0.50
C ILE A 106 -4.35 -15.92 -0.46
N ARG A 107 -4.35 -15.21 -1.60
CA ARG A 107 -4.13 -13.75 -1.60
C ARG A 107 -5.13 -13.05 -0.70
N ALA A 108 -6.42 -13.38 -0.81
CA ALA A 108 -7.47 -12.76 -0.02
C ALA A 108 -7.28 -13.03 1.48
N ALA A 109 -7.00 -14.28 1.86
CA ALA A 109 -6.75 -14.66 3.24
C ALA A 109 -5.49 -14.00 3.81
N ALA A 110 -4.43 -13.89 3.04
CA ALA A 110 -3.17 -13.25 3.42
C ALA A 110 -3.35 -11.74 3.66
N VAL A 111 -4.02 -11.05 2.74
CA VAL A 111 -4.31 -9.61 2.88
C VAL A 111 -5.23 -9.34 4.07
N ALA A 112 -6.23 -10.20 4.29
CA ALA A 112 -7.12 -10.12 5.45
C ALA A 112 -6.34 -10.32 6.77
N LEU A 113 -5.52 -11.37 6.86
CA LEU A 113 -4.69 -11.68 8.02
C LEU A 113 -3.74 -10.52 8.36
N PHE A 114 -3.08 -9.93 7.35
CA PHE A 114 -2.23 -8.75 7.56
C PHE A 114 -3.05 -7.58 8.12
N GLY A 115 -4.25 -7.34 7.58
CA GLY A 115 -5.17 -6.34 8.10
C GLY A 115 -5.58 -6.61 9.56
N ASP A 116 -5.90 -7.85 9.90
CA ASP A 116 -6.27 -8.24 11.27
C ASP A 116 -5.11 -8.07 12.25
N LEU A 117 -3.88 -8.35 11.82
CA LEU A 117 -2.67 -8.06 12.60
C LEU A 117 -2.52 -6.55 12.85
N VAL A 118 -2.64 -5.73 11.81
CA VAL A 118 -2.54 -4.26 11.92
C VAL A 118 -3.58 -3.71 12.90
N ALA A 119 -4.82 -4.19 12.81
CA ALA A 119 -5.88 -3.79 13.74
C ALA A 119 -5.59 -4.25 15.18
N ALA A 120 -5.17 -5.50 15.36
CA ALA A 120 -4.88 -6.07 16.68
C ALA A 120 -3.72 -5.34 17.39
N MET A 121 -2.77 -4.79 16.62
CA MET A 121 -1.58 -4.12 17.14
C MET A 121 -1.70 -2.59 17.23
N ALA A 122 -2.82 -2.00 16.83
CA ALA A 122 -3.00 -0.55 16.79
C ALA A 122 -2.71 0.11 18.16
N GLY A 123 -1.80 1.08 18.17
CA GLY A 123 -1.41 1.84 19.37
C GLY A 123 -0.40 1.11 20.28
N ARG A 124 0.04 -0.09 19.90
CA ARG A 124 1.05 -0.90 20.60
C ARG A 124 2.02 -1.56 19.62
N GLU A 125 2.09 -1.07 18.39
CA GLU A 125 2.89 -1.68 17.35
C GLU A 125 4.39 -1.49 17.62
N PRO A 126 5.21 -2.56 17.53
CA PRO A 126 6.65 -2.38 17.54
C PRO A 126 7.11 -1.69 16.26
N ARG A 127 8.26 -1.00 16.31
CA ARG A 127 8.86 -0.33 15.14
C ARG A 127 9.01 -1.26 13.93
N SER A 128 9.37 -2.53 14.17
CA SER A 128 9.49 -3.54 13.12
C SER A 128 8.18 -3.82 12.39
N LEU A 129 7.05 -3.82 13.10
CA LEU A 129 5.73 -3.95 12.47
C LEU A 129 5.40 -2.70 11.66
N ARG A 130 5.71 -1.51 12.17
CA ARG A 130 5.53 -0.25 11.41
C ARG A 130 6.32 -0.29 10.09
N THR A 131 7.55 -0.81 10.09
CA THR A 131 8.33 -1.03 8.86
C THR A 131 7.64 -2.01 7.92
N GLN A 132 7.09 -3.12 8.43
CA GLN A 132 6.34 -4.06 7.58
C GLN A 132 5.07 -3.42 6.99
N VAL A 133 4.39 -2.55 7.74
CA VAL A 133 3.25 -1.78 7.24
C VAL A 133 3.69 -0.89 6.07
N GLN A 134 4.77 -0.13 6.23
CA GLN A 134 5.33 0.67 5.12
C GLN A 134 5.68 -0.21 3.91
N GLN A 135 6.33 -1.35 4.14
CA GLN A 135 6.66 -2.35 3.12
C GLN A 135 5.46 -3.12 2.52
N SER A 136 4.24 -2.78 2.93
CA SER A 136 3.01 -3.39 2.41
C SER A 136 2.10 -2.39 1.68
N LEU A 137 2.30 -1.07 1.85
CA LEU A 137 1.38 -0.06 1.30
C LEU A 137 1.31 -0.07 -0.23
N VAL A 138 2.44 -0.14 -0.92
CA VAL A 138 2.43 -0.20 -2.40
C VAL A 138 1.77 -1.49 -2.89
N PRO A 139 2.17 -2.70 -2.47
CA PRO A 139 1.45 -3.93 -2.83
C PRO A 139 -0.07 -3.84 -2.60
N LEU A 140 -0.50 -3.37 -1.42
CA LEU A 140 -1.92 -3.19 -1.11
C LEU A 140 -2.61 -2.20 -2.05
N LEU A 141 -1.96 -1.07 -2.37
CA LEU A 141 -2.45 -0.09 -3.35
C LEU A 141 -2.63 -0.73 -4.73
N LEU A 142 -1.70 -1.60 -5.13
CA LEU A 142 -1.79 -2.32 -6.41
C LEU A 142 -2.93 -3.36 -6.40
N HIS A 143 -3.29 -3.95 -5.27
CA HIS A 143 -4.40 -4.90 -5.15
C HIS A 143 -5.80 -4.26 -4.98
N LEU A 144 -5.94 -2.94 -4.86
CA LEU A 144 -7.26 -2.30 -4.71
C LEU A 144 -8.24 -2.54 -5.87
N GLU A 145 -7.74 -2.90 -7.05
CA GLU A 145 -8.51 -3.29 -8.24
C GLU A 145 -8.12 -4.70 -8.73
N ASP A 146 -7.84 -5.61 -7.80
CA ASP A 146 -7.62 -7.02 -8.10
C ASP A 146 -8.79 -7.61 -8.93
N ARG A 147 -8.49 -8.64 -9.74
CA ARG A 147 -9.52 -9.36 -10.51
C ARG A 147 -10.50 -10.07 -9.59
N CYS A 148 -10.00 -10.61 -8.48
CA CYS A 148 -10.83 -11.21 -7.46
C CYS A 148 -11.45 -10.12 -6.58
N PRO A 149 -12.80 -10.02 -6.53
CA PRO A 149 -13.46 -9.02 -5.69
C PRO A 149 -13.15 -9.17 -4.20
N ALA A 150 -12.90 -10.40 -3.73
CA ALA A 150 -12.52 -10.66 -2.35
C ALA A 150 -11.15 -10.04 -2.02
N VAL A 151 -10.14 -10.24 -2.89
CA VAL A 151 -8.81 -9.64 -2.72
C VAL A 151 -8.90 -8.11 -2.74
N ALA A 152 -9.61 -7.54 -3.72
CA ALA A 152 -9.77 -6.09 -3.82
C ALA A 152 -10.46 -5.49 -2.57
N THR A 153 -11.44 -6.20 -2.03
CA THR A 153 -12.14 -5.79 -0.81
C THR A 153 -11.21 -5.83 0.40
N GLN A 154 -10.48 -6.94 0.60
CA GLN A 154 -9.53 -7.05 1.69
C GLN A 154 -8.40 -6.03 1.57
N ALA A 155 -7.90 -5.77 0.36
CA ALA A 155 -6.86 -4.76 0.12
C ALA A 155 -7.33 -3.36 0.54
N LYS A 156 -8.58 -2.98 0.23
CA LYS A 156 -9.15 -1.70 0.67
C LYS A 156 -9.22 -1.59 2.19
N PHE A 157 -9.71 -2.62 2.86
CA PHE A 157 -9.79 -2.65 4.32
C PHE A 157 -8.41 -2.57 4.96
N THR A 158 -7.48 -3.42 4.52
CA THR A 158 -6.12 -3.49 5.05
C THR A 158 -5.37 -2.19 4.78
N TYR A 159 -5.50 -1.60 3.59
CA TYR A 159 -4.88 -0.30 3.28
C TYR A 159 -5.38 0.83 4.21
N TYR A 160 -6.70 0.87 4.48
CA TYR A 160 -7.27 1.82 5.42
C TYR A 160 -6.72 1.62 6.84
N ARG A 161 -6.63 0.37 7.32
CA ARG A 161 -6.04 0.04 8.65
C ARG A 161 -4.58 0.48 8.74
N CYS A 162 -3.81 0.25 7.69
CA CYS A 162 -2.42 0.70 7.62
C CYS A 162 -2.32 2.22 7.73
N ALA A 163 -3.16 2.96 7.00
CA ALA A 163 -3.21 4.42 7.07
C ALA A 163 -3.62 4.93 8.47
N GLU A 164 -4.53 4.25 9.16
CA GLU A 164 -4.89 4.56 10.54
C GLU A 164 -3.74 4.34 11.51
N LEU A 165 -3.06 3.19 11.43
CA LEU A 165 -1.89 2.87 12.25
C LEU A 165 -0.75 3.87 12.01
N LEU A 166 -0.56 4.32 10.77
CA LEU A 166 0.45 5.32 10.43
C LEU A 166 0.05 6.75 10.80
N GLY A 167 -1.20 6.99 11.21
CA GLY A 167 -1.67 8.29 11.67
C GLY A 167 -1.99 9.28 10.55
N TRP A 168 -2.42 8.81 9.38
CA TRP A 168 -2.77 9.70 8.26
C TRP A 168 -3.96 10.62 8.61
N GLN A 169 -3.91 11.85 8.10
CA GLN A 169 -4.84 12.93 8.50
C GLN A 169 -6.18 12.90 7.73
N LEU A 170 -6.19 12.46 6.48
CA LEU A 170 -7.38 12.49 5.60
C LEU A 170 -8.19 11.19 5.66
N ARG A 171 -8.45 10.65 6.86
CA ARG A 171 -9.05 9.31 7.02
C ARG A 171 -10.43 9.18 6.37
N HIS A 172 -11.30 10.16 6.58
CA HIS A 172 -12.64 10.15 5.98
C HIS A 172 -12.58 10.20 4.45
N THR A 173 -11.77 11.09 3.87
CA THR A 173 -11.60 11.18 2.42
C THR A 173 -10.97 9.92 1.84
N LEU A 174 -9.96 9.36 2.53
CA LEU A 174 -9.33 8.10 2.15
C LEU A 174 -10.36 6.96 2.11
N PHE A 175 -11.17 6.84 3.15
CA PHE A 175 -12.26 5.88 3.20
C PHE A 175 -13.20 6.05 2.01
N CYS A 176 -13.69 7.28 1.76
CA CYS A 176 -14.63 7.53 0.67
C CYS A 176 -14.03 7.17 -0.68
N SER A 177 -12.76 7.50 -0.88
CA SER A 177 -12.01 7.16 -2.09
C SER A 177 -11.88 5.64 -2.27
N LEU A 178 -11.54 4.90 -1.21
CA LEU A 178 -11.43 3.44 -1.25
C LEU A 178 -12.78 2.76 -1.52
N ALA A 179 -13.85 3.26 -0.89
CA ALA A 179 -15.18 2.67 -1.00
C ALA A 179 -15.83 2.94 -2.37
N TRP A 180 -15.73 4.16 -2.88
CA TRP A 180 -16.59 4.64 -3.96
C TRP A 180 -15.88 5.21 -5.18
N ALA A 181 -14.65 5.71 -5.03
CA ALA A 181 -13.98 6.39 -6.13
C ALA A 181 -13.38 5.38 -7.14
N ARG A 182 -13.40 5.76 -8.43
CA ARG A 182 -12.89 4.95 -9.54
C ARG A 182 -12.13 5.82 -10.53
N GLY A 183 -11.32 5.19 -11.38
CA GLY A 183 -10.60 5.86 -12.46
C GLY A 183 -9.31 6.55 -12.03
N LEU A 184 -8.70 7.29 -12.96
CA LEU A 184 -7.37 7.90 -12.78
C LEU A 184 -7.30 8.87 -11.60
N SER A 185 -8.32 9.71 -11.39
CA SER A 185 -8.31 10.68 -10.29
C SER A 185 -8.31 10.01 -8.92
N ALA A 186 -9.09 8.94 -8.74
CA ALA A 186 -9.08 8.15 -7.51
C ALA A 186 -7.72 7.50 -7.26
N ARG A 187 -7.13 6.91 -8.31
CA ARG A 187 -5.79 6.31 -8.25
C ARG A 187 -4.73 7.35 -7.88
N HIS A 188 -4.77 8.51 -8.51
CA HIS A 188 -3.87 9.62 -8.22
C HIS A 188 -4.04 10.14 -6.79
N PHE A 189 -5.27 10.27 -6.29
CA PHE A 189 -5.50 10.68 -4.89
C PHE A 189 -4.91 9.68 -3.89
N LEU A 190 -5.09 8.38 -4.11
CA LEU A 190 -4.53 7.34 -3.25
C LEU A 190 -3.00 7.30 -3.32
N TRP A 191 -2.44 7.48 -4.52
CA TRP A 191 -1.00 7.70 -4.71
C TRP A 191 -0.52 8.92 -3.92
N ALA A 192 -1.19 10.06 -4.03
CA ALA A 192 -0.81 11.31 -3.37
C ALA A 192 -0.86 11.19 -1.84
N CYS A 193 -1.84 10.46 -1.30
CA CYS A 193 -1.89 10.14 0.12
C CYS A 193 -0.67 9.31 0.56
N LEU A 194 -0.27 8.33 -0.26
CA LEU A 194 0.91 7.50 0.01
C LEU A 194 2.22 8.28 -0.08
N THR A 195 2.35 9.20 -1.04
CA THR A 195 3.58 9.99 -1.27
C THR A 195 3.66 11.27 -0.46
N SER A 196 2.64 11.59 0.34
CA SER A 196 2.68 12.68 1.34
C SER A 196 3.53 12.35 2.58
N CYS A 197 4.38 11.32 2.49
CA CYS A 197 5.24 10.79 3.53
C CYS A 197 6.63 11.47 3.55
N SER A 198 7.51 11.02 4.44
CA SER A 198 8.92 11.44 4.43
C SER A 198 9.66 10.96 3.17
N GLN A 199 10.84 11.54 2.88
CA GLN A 199 11.66 11.12 1.74
C GLN A 199 12.16 9.67 1.88
N GLU A 200 12.45 9.22 3.10
CA GLU A 200 12.86 7.84 3.38
C GLU A 200 11.71 6.86 3.07
N GLU A 201 10.50 7.15 3.55
CA GLU A 201 9.31 6.36 3.26
C GLU A 201 8.97 6.35 1.76
N LEU A 202 9.13 7.49 1.08
CA LEU A 202 8.95 7.57 -0.37
C LEU A 202 9.94 6.67 -1.11
N GLY A 203 11.20 6.61 -0.65
CA GLY A 203 12.21 5.69 -1.18
C GLY A 203 11.80 4.22 -1.04
N ILE A 204 11.25 3.84 0.12
CA ILE A 204 10.72 2.49 0.36
C ILE A 204 9.58 2.20 -0.64
N HIS A 205 8.60 3.09 -0.76
CA HIS A 205 7.47 2.92 -1.68
C HIS A 205 7.91 2.83 -3.14
N PHE A 206 8.88 3.65 -3.53
CA PHE A 206 9.40 3.61 -4.88
C PHE A 206 10.13 2.30 -5.18
N ALA A 207 10.97 1.80 -4.28
CA ALA A 207 11.64 0.51 -4.41
C ALA A 207 10.65 -0.67 -4.48
N GLN A 208 9.56 -0.61 -3.69
CA GLN A 208 8.48 -1.60 -3.79
C GLN A 208 7.81 -1.57 -5.17
N ALA A 209 7.51 -0.39 -5.70
CA ALA A 209 6.89 -0.27 -7.01
C ALA A 209 7.80 -0.80 -8.13
N LEU A 210 9.10 -0.53 -8.06
CA LEU A 210 10.09 -1.09 -9.00
C LEU A 210 10.11 -2.62 -8.93
N SER A 211 10.08 -3.19 -7.72
CA SER A 211 10.01 -4.66 -7.53
C SER A 211 8.78 -5.24 -8.22
N CYS A 212 7.61 -4.59 -8.11
CA CYS A 212 6.37 -5.03 -8.74
C CYS A 212 6.37 -4.96 -10.28
N LEU A 213 7.35 -4.29 -10.93
CA LEU A 213 7.53 -4.35 -12.39
C LEU A 213 7.93 -5.75 -12.88
N HIS A 214 8.49 -6.58 -11.99
CA HIS A 214 8.90 -7.94 -12.28
C HIS A 214 7.77 -8.97 -12.11
N SER A 215 6.60 -8.55 -11.60
CA SER A 215 5.47 -9.46 -11.36
C SER A 215 5.00 -10.14 -12.64
N CYS A 216 4.64 -11.43 -12.55
CA CYS A 216 4.04 -12.16 -13.67
C CYS A 216 2.66 -11.58 -14.03
N GLN A 217 2.00 -10.91 -13.09
CA GLN A 217 0.67 -10.35 -13.27
C GLN A 217 0.73 -9.02 -14.03
N ARG A 218 0.25 -9.01 -15.29
CA ARG A 218 0.22 -7.81 -16.15
C ARG A 218 -0.43 -6.59 -15.46
N ARG A 219 -1.50 -6.80 -14.68
CA ARG A 219 -2.19 -5.72 -13.97
C ARG A 219 -1.33 -5.07 -12.88
N ILE A 220 -0.58 -5.88 -12.12
CA ILE A 220 0.32 -5.38 -11.07
C ILE A 220 1.44 -4.54 -11.72
N LYS A 221 2.07 -5.05 -12.79
CA LYS A 221 3.06 -4.30 -13.58
C LYS A 221 2.52 -2.98 -14.09
N THR A 222 1.34 -2.98 -14.70
CA THR A 222 0.66 -1.76 -15.17
C THR A 222 0.45 -0.75 -14.04
N ARG A 223 -0.06 -1.19 -12.89
CA ARG A 223 -0.34 -0.29 -11.78
C ARG A 223 0.94 0.23 -11.12
N ALA A 224 1.99 -0.60 -11.06
CA ALA A 224 3.32 -0.19 -10.63
C ALA A 224 3.91 0.87 -11.57
N ALA A 225 3.80 0.69 -12.89
CA ALA A 225 4.24 1.68 -13.87
C ALA A 225 3.48 3.02 -13.72
N LEU A 226 2.16 2.99 -13.49
CA LEU A 226 1.39 4.22 -13.19
C LEU A 226 1.89 4.90 -11.90
N PHE A 227 2.11 4.14 -10.83
CA PHE A 227 2.66 4.65 -9.57
C PHE A 227 4.03 5.32 -9.77
N ILE A 228 4.92 4.66 -10.51
CA ILE A 228 6.27 5.15 -10.80
C ILE A 228 6.18 6.39 -11.69
N GLY A 229 5.33 6.40 -12.71
CA GLY A 229 5.13 7.55 -13.60
C GLY A 229 4.65 8.80 -12.85
N TYR A 230 3.68 8.66 -11.92
CA TYR A 230 3.30 9.78 -11.06
C TYR A 230 4.48 10.24 -10.19
N THR A 231 5.24 9.29 -9.63
CA THR A 231 6.39 9.62 -8.79
C THR A 231 7.51 10.32 -9.58
N LEU A 232 7.75 9.94 -10.84
CA LEU A 232 8.68 10.62 -11.76
C LEU A 232 8.25 12.07 -12.02
N CYS A 233 6.96 12.34 -12.21
CA CYS A 233 6.46 13.69 -12.45
C CYS A 233 6.55 14.61 -11.22
N TYR A 234 6.19 14.11 -10.04
CA TYR A 234 6.06 14.95 -8.83
C TYR A 234 7.30 14.91 -7.94
N HIS A 235 8.13 13.88 -8.05
CA HIS A 235 9.36 13.69 -7.26
C HIS A 235 10.56 13.27 -8.15
N PRO A 236 10.91 14.08 -9.18
CA PRO A 236 11.90 13.68 -10.20
C PRO A 236 13.29 13.39 -9.63
N ARG A 237 13.71 14.07 -8.56
CA ARG A 237 15.01 13.84 -7.90
C ARG A 237 15.10 12.49 -7.20
N ALA A 238 14.05 12.09 -6.48
CA ALA A 238 14.01 10.80 -5.80
C ALA A 238 13.96 9.64 -6.81
N ALA A 239 13.20 9.83 -7.89
CA ALA A 239 13.07 8.82 -8.93
C ALA A 239 14.35 8.67 -9.78
N SER A 240 14.99 9.76 -10.19
CA SER A 240 16.18 9.70 -11.06
C SER A 240 17.42 9.05 -10.42
N GLN A 241 17.49 9.07 -9.09
CA GLN A 241 18.53 8.40 -8.30
C GLN A 241 18.26 6.91 -8.09
N ALA A 242 16.98 6.51 -8.03
CA ALA A 242 16.59 5.16 -7.66
C ALA A 242 16.40 4.21 -8.87
N VAL A 243 16.09 4.73 -10.06
CA VAL A 243 15.85 3.90 -11.26
C VAL A 243 17.18 3.55 -11.96
N ASN A 244 17.54 2.27 -11.98
CA ASN A 244 18.67 1.75 -12.77
C ASN A 244 18.27 1.50 -14.24
N ASP A 245 19.22 1.15 -15.10
CA ASP A 245 18.94 1.00 -16.54
C ASP A 245 18.04 -0.21 -16.87
N SER A 246 18.09 -1.28 -16.08
CA SER A 246 17.16 -2.41 -16.22
C SER A 246 15.72 -2.01 -15.91
N ASP A 247 15.53 -1.25 -14.82
CA ASP A 247 14.22 -0.72 -14.43
C ASP A 247 13.68 0.25 -15.48
N LYS A 248 14.52 1.11 -16.06
CA LYS A 248 14.13 1.98 -17.18
C LYS A 248 13.59 1.16 -18.36
N MET A 249 14.26 0.07 -18.73
CA MET A 249 13.81 -0.78 -19.82
C MET A 249 12.45 -1.44 -19.53
N LEU A 250 12.23 -1.88 -18.28
CA LEU A 250 10.93 -2.40 -17.85
C LEU A 250 9.84 -1.32 -17.89
N LEU A 251 10.16 -0.10 -17.45
CA LEU A 251 9.23 1.04 -17.48
C LEU A 251 8.87 1.45 -18.91
N LEU A 252 9.85 1.55 -19.80
CA LEU A 252 9.61 1.85 -21.22
C LEU A 252 8.65 0.83 -21.84
N ARG A 253 8.90 -0.48 -21.61
CA ARG A 253 8.00 -1.55 -22.07
C ARG A 253 6.61 -1.42 -21.45
N ALA A 254 6.52 -1.17 -20.15
CA ALA A 254 5.24 -1.03 -19.46
C ALA A 254 4.42 0.18 -19.96
N PHE A 255 5.08 1.31 -20.25
CA PHE A 255 4.40 2.49 -20.80
C PHE A 255 4.01 2.29 -22.27
N GLU A 256 4.82 1.61 -23.08
CA GLU A 256 4.42 1.22 -24.44
C GLU A 256 3.17 0.32 -24.45
N ASP A 257 3.10 -0.63 -23.51
CA ASP A 257 1.91 -1.46 -23.34
C ASP A 257 0.68 -0.65 -22.89
N LEU A 258 0.87 0.34 -22.02
CA LEU A 258 -0.20 1.23 -21.56
C LEU A 258 -0.73 2.12 -22.68
N LYS A 259 0.14 2.58 -23.59
CA LYS A 259 -0.23 3.39 -24.76
C LYS A 259 -1.14 2.65 -25.74
N LYS A 260 -1.10 1.32 -25.75
CA LYS A 260 -1.99 0.45 -26.54
C LYS A 260 -3.35 0.19 -25.86
N GLY A 261 -3.54 0.66 -24.63
CA GLY A 261 -4.75 0.42 -23.84
C GLY A 261 -5.99 1.18 -24.35
N PRO A 262 -7.20 0.80 -23.89
CA PRO A 262 -8.44 1.40 -24.37
C PRO A 262 -8.75 2.78 -23.76
N GLU A 263 -8.17 3.14 -22.60
CA GLU A 263 -8.46 4.40 -21.89
C GLU A 263 -7.64 5.58 -22.44
N PRO A 264 -8.26 6.63 -23.03
CA PRO A 264 -7.52 7.76 -23.61
C PRO A 264 -6.59 8.46 -22.62
N GLY A 265 -7.03 8.68 -21.38
CA GLY A 265 -6.21 9.31 -20.33
C GLY A 265 -4.99 8.49 -19.94
N ILE A 266 -5.06 7.15 -19.98
CA ILE A 266 -3.89 6.28 -19.75
C ILE A 266 -2.92 6.37 -20.93
N ARG A 267 -3.41 6.42 -22.17
CA ARG A 267 -2.55 6.55 -23.36
C ARG A 267 -1.78 7.86 -23.38
N GLU A 268 -2.47 8.95 -23.06
CA GLU A 268 -1.85 10.27 -22.95
C GLU A 268 -0.82 10.31 -21.83
N PHE A 269 -1.17 9.78 -20.65
CA PHE A 269 -0.24 9.64 -19.54
C PHE A 269 1.02 8.86 -19.94
N ALA A 270 0.86 7.67 -20.53
CA ALA A 270 1.96 6.82 -20.95
C ALA A 270 2.85 7.51 -22.00
N THR A 271 2.26 8.22 -22.96
CA THR A 271 3.01 8.97 -23.97
C THR A 271 3.89 10.03 -23.33
N ARG A 272 3.36 10.79 -22.36
CA ARG A 272 4.13 11.80 -21.62
C ARG A 272 5.28 11.17 -20.82
N GLN A 273 5.06 10.01 -20.18
CA GLN A 273 6.12 9.32 -19.44
C GLN A 273 7.24 8.80 -20.34
N LEU A 274 6.91 8.29 -21.53
CA LEU A 274 7.90 7.83 -22.51
C LEU A 274 8.81 8.97 -22.96
N SER A 275 8.25 10.13 -23.31
CA SER A 275 9.03 11.32 -23.67
C SER A 275 9.97 11.75 -22.54
N LEU A 276 9.48 11.77 -21.29
CA LEU A 276 10.28 12.13 -20.12
C LEU A 276 11.45 11.16 -19.90
N LEU A 277 11.24 9.85 -20.04
CA LEU A 277 12.30 8.86 -19.88
C LEU A 277 13.35 8.94 -21.01
N GLN A 278 12.96 9.32 -22.22
CA GLN A 278 13.86 9.50 -23.36
C GLN A 278 14.72 10.77 -23.23
N GLU A 279 14.15 11.88 -22.77
CA GLU A 279 14.89 13.12 -22.50
C GLU A 279 15.97 12.92 -21.42
N VAL A 280 15.64 12.23 -20.33
CA VAL A 280 16.59 11.90 -19.26
C VAL A 280 17.71 10.96 -19.72
N ALA A 281 17.46 10.13 -20.73
CA ALA A 281 18.49 9.29 -21.34
C ALA A 281 19.43 10.10 -22.24
N ALA A 282 18.89 11.02 -23.05
CA ALA A 282 19.66 11.89 -23.94
C ALA A 282 20.63 12.80 -23.18
N ASP A 283 20.18 13.36 -22.05
CA ASP A 283 20.96 14.27 -21.21
C ASP A 283 22.15 13.56 -20.51
N ARG A 284 22.05 12.24 -20.28
CA ARG A 284 23.15 11.41 -19.74
C ARG A 284 24.14 10.92 -20.82
N SER A 285 23.74 10.91 -22.08
CA SER A 285 24.56 10.39 -23.20
C SER A 285 25.47 11.41 -23.89
N GLY A 286 25.43 12.69 -23.51
CA GLY A 286 26.46 13.67 -23.88
C GLY A 286 26.83 13.71 -25.37
N LEU A 287 25.85 13.85 -26.27
CA LEU A 287 26.13 14.27 -27.64
C LEU A 287 26.22 15.80 -27.67
N GLN A 288 27.43 16.31 -27.43
CA GLN A 288 27.81 17.68 -27.80
C GLN A 288 27.70 17.83 -29.33
N PRO A 289 27.05 18.86 -29.87
CA PRO A 289 27.21 19.22 -31.27
C PRO A 289 28.56 19.93 -31.45
N SER A 290 29.50 19.25 -32.11
CA SER A 290 30.75 19.84 -32.56
C SER A 290 30.54 20.74 -33.79
N SER A 291 30.82 22.04 -33.68
CA SER A 291 31.61 22.78 -34.69
C SER A 291 31.90 24.25 -34.30
N LEU A 292 33.16 24.51 -33.96
CA LEU A 292 34.07 25.57 -34.44
C LEU A 292 33.46 26.92 -34.91
N THR A 293 33.74 28.01 -34.18
CA THR A 293 34.77 29.03 -34.51
C THR A 293 34.60 30.26 -33.61
N GLY A 294 35.72 30.91 -33.30
CA GLY A 294 35.86 31.83 -32.18
C GLY A 294 34.97 33.08 -32.21
N GLN A 295 34.49 33.42 -31.03
CA GLN A 295 34.36 34.78 -30.52
C GLN A 295 34.07 34.68 -29.03
N THR A 296 34.79 35.44 -28.22
CA THR A 296 34.50 35.64 -26.80
C THR A 296 33.24 36.51 -26.70
N PRO A 297 32.23 36.14 -25.89
CA PRO A 297 31.47 37.16 -25.19
C PRO A 297 31.33 36.87 -23.70
N SER A 298 31.34 37.98 -22.97
CA SER A 298 30.95 38.21 -21.58
C SER A 298 30.08 37.16 -20.89
N ALA A 299 30.33 37.02 -19.59
CA ALA A 299 29.61 36.21 -18.61
C ALA A 299 28.09 36.13 -18.85
N PRO A 300 27.48 34.94 -18.70
CA PRO A 300 26.04 34.80 -18.84
C PRO A 300 25.32 35.57 -17.72
N PRO A 301 24.13 36.13 -17.98
CA PRO A 301 23.28 36.64 -16.91
C PRO A 301 22.92 35.47 -16.00
N VAL A 302 22.96 35.72 -14.69
CA VAL A 302 22.44 34.82 -13.66
C VAL A 302 21.10 34.27 -14.11
N ALA A 303 21.08 32.98 -14.45
CA ALA A 303 19.85 32.25 -14.73
C ALA A 303 18.97 32.36 -13.50
N THR A 304 17.89 33.12 -13.64
CA THR A 304 16.84 33.25 -12.64
C THR A 304 16.41 31.84 -12.26
N ALA A 305 16.49 31.57 -10.96
CA ALA A 305 16.15 30.31 -10.34
C ALA A 305 14.90 29.71 -10.98
N TRP A 306 15.00 28.45 -11.41
CA TRP A 306 13.83 27.61 -11.64
C TRP A 306 12.98 27.66 -10.38
N SER A 307 11.96 28.51 -10.42
CA SER A 307 10.98 28.61 -9.35
C SER A 307 10.18 27.32 -9.43
N ALA A 308 10.49 26.39 -8.53
CA ALA A 308 9.64 25.23 -8.29
C ALA A 308 8.19 25.73 -8.15
N PRO A 309 7.20 25.08 -8.77
CA PRO A 309 5.82 25.47 -8.58
C PRO A 309 5.52 25.49 -7.07
N PRO A 310 4.83 26.53 -6.57
CA PRO A 310 4.60 26.67 -5.15
C PRO A 310 3.91 25.43 -4.62
N ARG A 311 4.40 24.90 -3.49
CA ARG A 311 3.71 23.81 -2.77
C ARG A 311 2.25 24.22 -2.62
N PRO A 312 1.28 23.43 -3.13
CA PRO A 312 -0.10 23.85 -3.04
C PRO A 312 -0.49 23.93 -1.57
N HIS A 313 -0.77 25.15 -1.11
CA HIS A 313 -1.55 25.37 0.09
C HIS A 313 -2.83 24.53 -0.01
N ARG A 314 -3.24 23.96 1.13
CA ARG A 314 -4.39 23.06 1.34
C ARG A 314 -5.69 23.44 0.60
N ALA A 315 -5.84 24.70 0.19
CA ALA A 315 -7.00 25.24 -0.49
C ALA A 315 -7.02 25.07 -2.03
N ARG A 316 -5.96 24.58 -2.68
CA ARG A 316 -5.86 24.55 -4.16
C ARG A 316 -6.15 23.21 -4.84
N TRP A 317 -6.54 22.18 -4.08
CA TRP A 317 -6.90 20.88 -4.67
C TRP A 317 -8.15 20.96 -5.57
N HIS A 318 -9.03 21.92 -5.31
CA HIS A 318 -10.29 22.14 -6.03
C HIS A 318 -10.12 22.68 -7.47
N ASN A 319 -8.99 23.32 -7.78
CA ASN A 319 -8.82 24.07 -9.03
C ASN A 319 -8.04 23.33 -10.13
N ILE A 320 -7.58 22.11 -9.86
CA ILE A 320 -6.81 21.32 -10.84
C ILE A 320 -7.72 20.35 -11.63
N PHE A 321 -8.94 20.05 -11.14
CA PHE A 321 -9.88 19.14 -11.81
C PHE A 321 -11.34 19.60 -11.65
N PRO A 322 -12.10 19.87 -12.75
CA PRO A 322 -13.41 20.53 -12.69
C PRO A 322 -14.60 19.64 -12.27
N PHE A 323 -14.38 18.48 -11.64
CA PHE A 323 -15.46 17.51 -11.39
C PHE A 323 -16.18 17.67 -10.04
N GLU A 324 -15.77 18.58 -9.17
CA GLU A 324 -16.47 18.82 -7.90
C GLU A 324 -17.71 19.73 -8.01
N ARG A 325 -18.13 20.12 -9.22
CA ARG A 325 -19.32 20.99 -9.39
C ARG A 325 -20.67 20.27 -9.45
N LYS A 326 -20.73 18.94 -9.35
CA LYS A 326 -22.01 18.20 -9.36
C LYS A 326 -21.97 16.96 -8.46
N ILE A 327 -22.12 17.18 -7.15
CA ILE A 327 -22.88 16.31 -6.25
C ILE A 327 -23.79 17.22 -5.43
#